data_AF-A0A8D0XZ48-F1
#
_entry.id   AF-A0A8D0XZ48-F1
#
_cell.length_a   1.000
_cell.length_b   1.000
_cell.length_c   1.000
_cell.angle_alpha   90.00
_cell.angle_beta   90.00
_cell.angle_gamma   90.00
#
_symmetry.space_group_name_H-M   'P 1'
#
loop_
_entity.id
_entity.type
_entity.pdbx_description
1 polymer ?
#
loop_
_entity_poly.entity_id
_entity_poly.type
_entity_poly.pdbx_seq_one_letter_code
_entity_poly.pdbx_strand_id
1 'polypeptide(L)'
;MLNIFFMSLPAICISSLKKCLFRSFAHFSIDRLAFLLLGCISCLYILEIKPLSVASFETIFSHSESCLFVFFLVSFAVQKLVSLIRSHGFIFTLISIALGV
;
A
#
# COMPACT_ATOMS: atom_id res chain seq x y z
N MET A 1 -10.11 21.54 -30.49
CA MET A 1 -10.76 20.51 -29.65
C MET A 1 -9.75 19.53 -29.03
N LEU A 2 -8.75 19.04 -29.79
CA LEU A 2 -7.72 18.10 -29.31
C LEU A 2 -6.88 18.64 -28.12
N ASN A 3 -6.53 19.94 -28.11
CA ASN A 3 -5.63 20.54 -27.11
C ASN A 3 -6.25 20.67 -25.69
N ILE A 4 -7.58 20.82 -25.58
CA ILE A 4 -8.29 20.92 -24.28
C ILE A 4 -8.42 19.53 -23.63
N PHE A 5 -8.67 18.49 -24.43
CA PHE A 5 -8.69 17.11 -23.96
C PHE A 5 -7.33 16.70 -23.39
N PHE A 6 -6.26 17.20 -24.00
CA PHE A 6 -4.89 16.93 -23.63
C PHE A 6 -4.45 17.50 -22.27
N MET A 7 -4.91 18.70 -21.95
CA MET A 7 -4.59 19.37 -20.67
C MET A 7 -5.41 18.82 -19.50
N SER A 8 -6.61 18.29 -19.75
CA SER A 8 -7.53 17.78 -18.72
C SER A 8 -7.29 16.32 -18.35
N LEU A 9 -6.83 15.49 -19.29
CA LEU A 9 -6.53 14.06 -19.07
C LEU A 9 -5.52 13.79 -17.93
N PRO A 10 -4.35 14.46 -17.83
CA PRO A 10 -3.38 14.20 -16.76
C PRO A 10 -3.94 14.51 -15.37
N ALA A 11 -4.71 15.59 -15.22
CA ALA A 11 -5.34 15.95 -13.94
C ALA A 11 -6.34 14.88 -13.49
N ILE A 12 -7.17 14.38 -14.42
CA ILE A 12 -8.15 13.32 -14.16
C ILE A 12 -7.43 11.98 -13.85
N CYS A 13 -6.37 11.65 -14.59
CA CYS A 13 -5.62 10.41 -14.39
C CYS A 13 -4.91 10.39 -13.03
N ILE A 14 -4.26 11.47 -12.63
CA ILE A 14 -3.60 11.59 -11.32
C ILE A 14 -4.64 11.54 -10.19
N SER A 15 -5.77 12.24 -10.35
CA SER A 15 -6.86 12.22 -9.37
C SER A 15 -7.46 10.83 -9.19
N SER A 16 -7.75 10.14 -10.30
CA SER A 16 -8.26 8.76 -10.30
C SER A 16 -7.25 7.78 -9.70
N LEU A 17 -5.96 7.90 -10.06
CA LEU A 17 -4.88 7.08 -9.52
C LEU A 17 -4.74 7.23 -8.00
N LYS A 18 -4.74 8.49 -7.50
CA LYS A 18 -4.73 8.76 -6.05
C LYS A 18 -5.92 8.10 -5.34
N LYS A 19 -7.12 8.22 -5.90
CA LYS A 19 -8.35 7.65 -5.33
C LYS A 19 -8.33 6.12 -5.28
N CYS A 20 -7.87 5.48 -6.36
CA CYS A 20 -7.74 4.02 -6.43
C CYS A 20 -6.67 3.49 -5.46
N LEU A 21 -5.50 4.15 -5.37
CA LEU A 21 -4.44 3.79 -4.42
C LEU A 21 -4.91 3.92 -2.97
N PHE A 22 -5.60 5.02 -2.64
CA PHE A 22 -6.09 5.23 -1.29
C PHE A 22 -7.12 4.16 -0.87
N ARG A 23 -7.98 3.75 -1.81
CA ARG A 23 -8.96 2.69 -1.57
C ARG A 23 -8.32 1.31 -1.40
N SER A 24 -7.36 0.94 -2.25
CA SER A 24 -6.68 -0.37 -2.11
C SER A 24 -5.82 -0.42 -0.85
N PHE A 25 -5.18 0.70 -0.51
CA PHE A 25 -4.40 0.83 0.71
C PHE A 25 -5.27 0.71 1.95
N ALA A 26 -6.44 1.35 1.97
CA ALA A 26 -7.39 1.21 3.07
C ALA A 26 -7.83 -0.25 3.25
N HIS A 27 -8.20 -0.94 2.16
CA HIS A 27 -8.61 -2.35 2.23
C HIS A 27 -7.47 -3.25 2.74
N PHE A 28 -6.29 -3.15 2.14
CA PHE A 28 -5.11 -3.93 2.53
C PHE A 28 -4.66 -3.64 3.97
N SER A 29 -4.82 -2.39 4.43
CA SER A 29 -4.53 -2.01 5.80
C SER A 29 -5.53 -2.62 6.79
N ILE A 30 -6.83 -2.68 6.43
CA ILE A 30 -7.87 -3.26 7.27
C ILE A 30 -7.68 -4.78 7.39
N ASP A 31 -7.47 -5.49 6.27
CA ASP A 31 -7.27 -6.94 6.29
C ASP A 31 -6.05 -7.33 7.13
N ARG A 32 -4.93 -6.62 6.95
CA ARG A 32 -3.70 -6.87 7.71
C ARG A 32 -3.88 -6.57 9.19
N LEU A 33 -4.62 -5.50 9.55
CA LEU A 33 -4.93 -5.17 10.94
C LEU A 33 -5.82 -6.24 11.58
N ALA A 34 -6.84 -6.72 10.87
CA ALA A 34 -7.75 -7.76 11.34
C ALA A 34 -7.00 -9.09 11.56
N PHE A 35 -6.11 -9.46 10.65
CA PHE A 35 -5.28 -10.68 10.78
C PHE A 35 -4.32 -10.57 11.97
N LEU A 36 -3.70 -9.40 12.16
CA LEU A 36 -2.84 -9.13 13.31
C LEU A 36 -3.61 -9.22 14.63
N LEU A 37 -4.78 -8.55 14.73
CA LEU A 37 -5.65 -8.58 15.90
C LEU A 37 -6.10 -10.00 16.25
N LEU A 38 -6.53 -10.78 15.26
CA LEU A 38 -6.94 -12.17 15.47
C LEU A 38 -5.76 -13.04 15.96
N GLY A 39 -4.57 -12.80 15.40
CA GLY A 39 -3.32 -13.38 15.87
C GLY A 39 -3.05 -13.02 17.33
N CYS A 40 -3.09 -11.73 17.68
CA CYS A 40 -2.89 -11.24 19.05
C CYS A 40 -3.86 -11.90 20.05
N ILE A 41 -5.15 -11.98 19.74
CA ILE A 41 -6.15 -12.58 20.62
C ILE A 41 -5.88 -14.07 20.81
N SER A 42 -5.59 -14.80 19.72
CA SER A 42 -5.27 -16.22 19.79
C SER A 42 -4.03 -16.47 20.66
N CYS A 43 -3.05 -15.57 20.56
CA CYS A 43 -1.84 -15.65 21.34
C CYS A 43 -2.06 -15.31 22.82
N LEU A 44 -2.84 -14.28 23.13
CA LEU A 44 -3.25 -13.95 24.50
C LEU A 44 -4.01 -15.11 25.16
N TYR A 45 -4.87 -15.78 24.41
CA TYR A 45 -5.59 -16.96 24.89
C TYR A 45 -4.65 -18.14 25.23
N ILE A 46 -3.65 -18.40 24.37
CA ILE A 46 -2.63 -19.43 24.64
C ILE A 46 -1.78 -19.04 25.86
N LEU A 47 -1.45 -17.75 26.00
CA LEU A 47 -0.66 -17.21 27.10
C LEU A 47 -1.38 -17.35 28.45
N GLU A 48 -2.70 -17.11 28.46
CA GLU A 48 -3.57 -17.27 29.62
C GLU A 48 -3.60 -18.72 30.11
N ILE A 49 -3.63 -19.69 29.20
CA ILE A 49 -3.60 -21.12 29.54
C ILE A 49 -2.19 -21.58 29.96
N LYS A 50 -1.12 -20.97 29.42
CA LYS A 50 0.25 -21.45 29.62
C LYS A 50 1.26 -20.28 29.74
N PRO A 51 1.37 -19.65 30.93
CA PRO A 51 2.22 -18.48 31.14
C PRO A 51 3.73 -18.77 31.04
N LEU A 52 4.17 -20.03 31.04
CA LEU A 52 5.60 -20.38 30.99
C LEU A 52 6.28 -20.06 29.64
N SER A 53 5.51 -19.86 28.56
CA SER A 53 6.04 -19.57 27.22
C SER A 53 6.09 -18.07 26.86
N VAL A 54 5.90 -17.17 27.84
CA VAL A 54 5.91 -15.70 27.65
C VAL A 54 7.17 -15.22 26.93
N ALA A 55 8.35 -15.61 27.38
CA ALA A 55 9.62 -15.09 26.84
C ALA A 55 9.83 -15.47 25.36
N SER A 56 9.53 -16.72 24.98
CA SER A 56 9.57 -17.15 23.58
C SER A 56 8.48 -16.49 22.74
N PHE A 57 7.32 -16.22 23.34
CA PHE A 57 6.20 -15.63 22.64
C PHE A 57 6.47 -14.17 22.24
N GLU A 58 6.99 -13.36 23.16
CA GLU A 58 7.33 -11.95 22.88
C GLU A 58 8.34 -11.81 21.74
N THR A 59 9.34 -12.71 21.66
CA THR A 59 10.34 -12.69 20.58
C THR A 59 9.75 -13.04 19.21
N ILE A 60 8.83 -14.00 19.15
CA ILE A 60 8.17 -14.39 17.88
C ILE A 60 7.19 -13.30 17.44
N PHE A 61 6.43 -12.74 18.38
CA PHE A 61 5.44 -11.70 18.10
C PHE A 61 6.10 -10.40 17.63
N SER A 62 7.14 -9.93 18.31
CA SER A 62 7.91 -8.75 17.89
C SER A 62 8.58 -8.92 16.53
N HIS A 63 9.08 -10.12 16.21
CA HIS A 63 9.62 -10.42 14.89
C HIS A 63 8.51 -10.43 13.82
N SER A 64 7.33 -10.95 14.13
CA SER A 64 6.18 -10.94 13.22
C SER A 64 5.73 -9.51 12.91
N GLU A 65 5.57 -8.66 13.93
CA GLU A 65 5.19 -7.25 13.77
C GLU A 65 6.24 -6.47 12.96
N SER A 66 7.52 -6.67 13.25
CA SER A 66 8.60 -6.00 12.50
C SER A 66 8.64 -6.43 11.03
N CYS A 67 8.43 -7.71 10.73
CA CYS A 67 8.33 -8.21 9.36
C CYS A 67 7.12 -7.61 8.62
N LEU A 68 5.95 -7.59 9.26
CA LEU A 68 4.74 -6.98 8.70
C LEU A 68 4.91 -5.47 8.45
N PHE A 69 5.62 -4.78 9.35
CA PHE A 69 5.96 -3.37 9.19
C PHE A 69 6.86 -3.14 7.98
N VAL A 70 7.91 -3.95 7.81
CA VAL A 70 8.77 -3.90 6.61
C VAL A 70 7.97 -4.19 5.35
N PHE A 71 7.11 -5.22 5.37
CA PHE A 71 6.27 -5.57 4.22
C PHE A 71 5.33 -4.43 3.82
N PHE A 72 4.76 -3.73 4.81
CA PHE A 72 3.94 -2.55 4.59
C PHE A 72 4.73 -1.39 4.00
N LEU A 73 5.92 -1.09 4.53
CA LEU A 73 6.81 -0.07 3.98
C LEU A 73 7.22 -0.37 2.54
N VAL A 74 7.56 -1.62 2.22
CA VAL A 74 7.89 -2.06 0.86
C VAL A 74 6.68 -1.92 -0.06
N SER A 75 5.49 -2.39 0.36
CA SER A 75 4.25 -2.26 -0.42
C SER A 75 3.91 -0.79 -0.69
N PHE A 76 4.08 0.08 0.31
CA PHE A 76 3.87 1.51 0.17
C PHE A 76 4.87 2.15 -0.80
N ALA A 77 6.15 1.82 -0.68
CA ALA A 77 7.20 2.31 -1.58
C ALA A 77 6.96 1.85 -3.03
N VAL A 78 6.63 0.58 -3.22
CA VAL A 78 6.30 0.01 -4.54
C VAL A 78 5.05 0.66 -5.13
N GLN A 79 3.98 0.84 -4.36
CA GLN A 79 2.79 1.55 -4.82
C GLN A 79 3.12 2.99 -5.24
N LYS A 80 3.95 3.69 -4.47
CA LYS A 80 4.37 5.06 -4.80
C LYS A 80 5.23 5.09 -6.06
N LEU A 81 6.15 4.14 -6.23
CA LEU A 81 7.00 4.01 -7.41
C LEU A 81 6.19 3.69 -8.67
N VAL A 82 5.28 2.72 -8.61
CA VAL A 82 4.38 2.38 -9.72
C VAL A 82 3.49 3.57 -10.08
N SER A 83 3.02 4.33 -9.08
CA SER A 83 2.24 5.54 -9.31
C SER A 83 3.04 6.62 -10.06
N LEU A 84 4.33 6.74 -9.75
CA LEU A 84 5.26 7.71 -10.33
C LEU A 84 5.65 7.32 -11.76
N ILE A 85 5.97 6.05 -12.01
CA ILE A 85 6.28 5.54 -13.35
C ILE A 85 5.07 5.73 -14.27
N ARG A 86 3.87 5.43 -13.77
CA ARG A 86 2.62 5.62 -14.53
C ARG A 86 2.39 7.10 -14.86
N SER A 87 2.58 8.02 -13.91
CA SER A 87 2.40 9.44 -14.17
C SER A 87 3.43 10.00 -15.15
N HIS A 88 4.71 9.59 -15.04
CA HIS A 88 5.75 9.99 -16.00
C HIS A 88 5.50 9.43 -17.40
N GLY A 89 5.05 8.18 -17.51
CA GLY A 89 4.63 7.60 -18.79
C GLY A 89 3.49 8.40 -19.44
N PHE A 90 2.51 8.84 -18.64
CA PHE A 90 1.47 9.76 -19.13
C PHE A 90 2.06 11.08 -19.62
N ILE A 91 2.99 11.70 -18.88
CA ILE A 91 3.64 12.96 -19.29
C ILE A 91 4.41 12.79 -20.61
N PHE A 92 5.12 11.69 -20.79
CA PHE A 92 5.88 11.43 -22.02
C PHE A 92 4.95 11.29 -23.23
N THR A 93 3.88 10.49 -23.11
CA THR A 93 2.85 10.39 -24.15
C THR A 93 2.21 11.75 -24.42
N LEU A 94 2.06 12.58 -23.39
CA LEU A 94 1.59 13.95 -23.56
C LEU A 94 2.53 14.75 -24.48
N ILE A 95 3.81 14.78 -24.13
CA ILE A 95 4.83 15.52 -24.90
C ILE A 95 4.91 15.03 -26.36
N SER A 96 4.87 13.72 -26.61
CA SER A 96 4.94 13.18 -27.99
C SER A 96 3.80 13.67 -28.89
N ILE A 97 2.56 13.64 -28.40
CA ILE A 97 1.40 14.09 -29.18
C ILE A 97 1.42 15.62 -29.36
N ALA A 98 1.90 16.38 -28.36
CA ALA A 98 2.05 17.83 -28.49
C ALA A 98 3.12 18.22 -29.52
N LEU A 99 4.18 17.42 -29.64
CA LEU A 99 5.24 17.59 -30.63
C LEU A 99 4.82 17.11 -32.03
N GLY A 100 3.68 16.42 -32.15
CA GLY A 100 3.15 15.92 -33.43
C GLY A 100 3.93 14.73 -34.01
N VAL A 101 4.67 14.01 -33.16
CA VAL A 101 5.44 12.80 -33.51
C VAL A 101 4.59 11.54 -33.33
#